data_AF-A0A915KCB6-F1
#
_entry.id   AF-A0A915KCB6-F1
#
_cell.length_a   1.000
_cell.length_b   1.000
_cell.length_c   1.000
_cell.angle_alpha   90.00
_cell.angle_beta   90.00
_cell.angle_gamma   90.00
#
_symmetry.space_group_name_H-M   'P 1'
#
loop_
_entity.id
_entity.type
_entity.pdbx_description
1 polymer ?
#
loop_
_entity_poly.entity_id
_entity_poly.type
_entity_poly.pdbx_seq_one_letter_code
_entity_poly.pdbx_strand_id
1 'polypeptide(L)'
;MWHIFEQSLSYVMEQELKESSRPLSDNQRRVAVSGWRMVASFIVVQMEIGFYNSDDSGAMNISSQNKRASKVEVVDSVGCCRF
;
A
#
# COMPACT_ATOMS: atom_id res chain seq x y z
N MET A 1 -7.06 13.87 0.61
CA MET A 1 -5.88 14.51 -0.02
C MET A 1 -5.07 13.49 -0.82
N TRP A 2 -4.79 12.30 -0.26
CA TRP A 2 -4.02 11.23 -0.92
C TRP A 2 -4.64 10.66 -2.22
N HIS A 3 -5.96 10.61 -2.35
CA HIS A 3 -6.60 10.20 -3.61
C HIS A 3 -6.31 11.14 -4.80
N ILE A 4 -6.17 12.44 -4.57
CA ILE A 4 -5.81 13.39 -5.64
C ILE A 4 -4.37 13.15 -6.10
N PHE A 5 -3.49 12.80 -5.16
CA PHE A 5 -2.11 12.44 -5.44
C PHE A 5 -2.02 11.13 -6.23
N GLU A 6 -2.79 10.11 -5.87
CA GLU A 6 -2.89 8.84 -6.59
C GLU A 6 -3.36 9.02 -8.05
N GLN A 7 -4.39 9.84 -8.26
CA GLN A 7 -4.89 10.16 -9.61
C GLN A 7 -3.84 10.90 -10.44
N SER A 8 -3.11 11.83 -9.82
CA SER A 8 -2.06 12.61 -10.49
C SER A 8 -0.87 11.73 -10.89
N LEU A 9 -0.44 10.82 -10.00
CA LEU A 9 0.60 9.82 -10.32
C LEU A 9 0.18 8.89 -11.45
N SER A 10 -1.08 8.46 -11.46
CA SER A 10 -1.63 7.61 -12.52
C SER A 10 -1.62 8.34 -13.87
N TYR A 11 -2.02 9.62 -13.88
CA TYR A 11 -2.03 10.45 -15.07
C TYR A 11 -0.62 10.65 -15.65
N VAL A 12 0.37 11.00 -14.81
CA VAL A 12 1.77 11.18 -15.25
C VAL A 12 2.31 9.91 -15.86
N MET A 13 2.10 8.74 -15.22
CA MET A 13 2.58 7.49 -15.79
C MET A 13 1.89 7.10 -17.10
N GLU A 14 0.61 7.39 -17.25
CA GLU A 14 -0.07 7.20 -18.54
C GLU A 14 0.53 8.08 -19.65
N GLN A 15 1.01 9.28 -19.33
CA GLN A 15 1.71 10.15 -20.28
C GLN A 15 3.12 9.66 -20.59
N GLU A 16 3.91 9.28 -19.58
CA GLU A 16 5.26 8.72 -19.78
C GLU A 16 5.23 7.44 -20.63
N LEU A 17 4.23 6.58 -20.42
CA LEU A 17 4.01 5.38 -21.25
C LEU A 17 3.52 5.70 -22.67
N LYS A 18 3.01 6.92 -22.93
CA LYS A 18 2.67 7.42 -24.27
C LYS A 18 3.86 8.02 -24.98
N GLU A 19 4.68 8.76 -24.25
CA GLU A 19 5.85 9.46 -24.79
C GLU A 19 7.10 8.58 -24.83
N SER A 20 7.04 7.37 -24.27
CA SER A 20 8.17 6.45 -24.27
C SER A 20 8.70 6.19 -25.68
N SER A 21 10.03 6.27 -25.83
CA SER A 21 10.74 6.05 -27.09
C SER A 21 10.58 4.63 -27.66
N ARG A 22 10.05 3.69 -26.87
CA ARG A 22 9.71 2.32 -27.29
C ARG A 22 8.23 2.06 -27.01
N PRO A 23 7.33 2.21 -28.00
CA PRO A 23 5.91 2.06 -27.78
C PRO A 23 5.58 0.63 -27.31
N LEU A 24 4.95 0.54 -26.15
CA LEU A 24 4.41 -0.71 -25.62
C LEU A 24 3.20 -1.15 -26.44
N SER A 25 2.99 -2.46 -26.55
CA SER A 25 1.70 -2.98 -27.03
C SER A 25 0.56 -2.58 -26.09
N ASP A 26 -0.67 -2.49 -26.59
CA ASP A 26 -1.84 -2.10 -25.78
C ASP A 26 -2.03 -2.97 -24.53
N ASN A 27 -1.72 -4.26 -24.63
CA ASN A 27 -1.78 -5.17 -23.49
C ASN A 27 -0.69 -4.87 -22.46
N GLN A 28 0.56 -4.64 -22.89
CA GLN A 28 1.64 -4.27 -21.99
C GLN A 28 1.37 -2.92 -21.33
N ARG A 29 0.82 -1.95 -22.06
CA ARG A 29 0.43 -0.65 -21.48
C ARG A 29 -0.63 -0.83 -20.42
N ARG A 30 -1.68 -1.61 -20.66
CA ARG A 30 -2.73 -1.88 -19.66
C ARG A 30 -2.16 -2.55 -18.40
N VAL A 31 -1.29 -3.55 -18.59
CA VAL A 31 -0.61 -4.24 -17.48
C VAL A 31 0.30 -3.27 -16.71
N ALA A 32 1.06 -2.42 -17.40
CA ALA A 32 1.93 -1.43 -16.77
C ALA A 32 1.15 -0.37 -15.98
N VAL A 33 0.06 0.15 -16.55
CA VAL A 33 -0.83 1.09 -15.86
C VAL A 33 -1.48 0.44 -14.64
N SER A 34 -1.95 -0.81 -14.76
CA SER A 34 -2.53 -1.56 -13.64
C SER A 34 -1.50 -1.82 -12.54
N GLY A 35 -0.28 -2.23 -12.90
CA GLY A 35 0.82 -2.42 -11.96
C GLY A 35 1.18 -1.14 -11.24
N TRP A 36 1.25 -0.02 -11.96
CA TRP A 36 1.54 1.26 -11.37
C TRP A 36 0.47 1.73 -10.39
N ARG A 37 -0.81 1.55 -10.71
CA ARG A 37 -1.91 1.86 -9.79
C ARG A 37 -1.77 1.09 -8.48
N MET A 38 -1.46 -0.20 -8.52
CA MET A 38 -1.23 -0.98 -7.29
C MET A 38 -0.08 -0.42 -6.44
N VAL A 39 1.02 0.01 -7.07
CA VAL A 39 2.14 0.65 -6.36
C VAL A 39 1.73 1.98 -5.75
N ALA A 40 1.02 2.83 -6.50
CA ALA A 40 0.54 4.11 -6.02
C ALA A 40 -0.43 3.95 -4.83
N SER A 41 -1.39 3.03 -4.92
CA SER A 41 -2.32 2.72 -3.83
C SER A 41 -1.57 2.19 -2.60
N PHE A 42 -0.57 1.32 -2.78
CA PHE A 42 0.26 0.82 -1.68
C PHE A 42 0.98 1.95 -0.94
N ILE A 43 1.60 2.88 -1.68
CA ILE A 43 2.30 4.04 -1.09
C ILE A 43 1.32 4.90 -0.29
N VAL A 44 0.14 5.17 -0.84
CA VAL A 44 -0.91 5.95 -0.15
C VAL A 44 -1.31 5.27 1.15
N VAL A 45 -1.56 3.96 1.14
CA VAL A 45 -1.92 3.21 2.37
C VAL A 45 -0.81 3.29 3.41
N GLN A 46 0.46 3.16 3.03
CA GLN A 46 1.58 3.28 3.97
C GLN A 46 1.70 4.71 4.55
N MET A 47 1.48 5.73 3.73
CA MET A 47 1.47 7.12 4.19
C MET A 47 0.30 7.39 5.14
N GLU A 48 -0.88 6.84 4.86
CA GLU A 48 -2.04 6.93 5.76
C GLU A 48 -1.75 6.23 7.09
N ILE A 49 -1.24 5.00 7.09
CA ILE A 49 -0.84 4.29 8.32
C ILE A 49 0.21 5.08 9.10
N GLY A 50 1.23 5.61 8.42
CA GLY A 50 2.25 6.45 9.04
C GLY A 50 1.66 7.71 9.68
N PHE A 51 0.72 8.36 8.99
CA PHE A 51 0.02 9.54 9.47
C PHE A 51 -0.88 9.24 10.68
N TYR A 52 -1.68 8.17 10.63
CA TYR A 52 -2.50 7.73 11.76
C TYR A 52 -1.64 7.40 13.00
N ASN A 53 -0.49 6.77 12.81
CA ASN A 53 0.44 6.45 13.90
C ASN A 53 1.19 7.68 14.44
N SER A 54 1.35 8.75 13.64
CA SER A 54 1.94 10.01 14.12
C SER A 54 0.94 10.88 14.89
N ASP A 55 -0.34 10.83 14.53
CA ASP A 55 -1.40 11.61 15.18
C ASP A 55 -1.81 11.05 16.56
N ASP A 56 -1.54 9.77 16.85
CA ASP A 56 -1.82 9.15 18.15
C ASP A 56 -0.77 9.49 19.25
N SER A 57 0.24 10.29 18.92
CA SER A 57 1.17 10.83 19.93
C SER A 57 0.59 12.00 20.76
N GLY A 58 -0.68 12.35 20.55
CA GLY A 58 -1.40 13.41 21.26
C GLY A 58 -2.45 12.98 22.30
N ALA A 59 -2.86 11.71 22.40
CA ALA A 59 -3.89 11.32 23.39
C ALA A 59 -3.95 9.81 23.72
N MET A 60 -2.85 9.17 24.11
CA MET A 60 -2.94 7.88 24.80
C MET A 60 -2.42 7.99 26.23
N ASN A 61 -3.34 8.35 27.12
CA ASN A 61 -3.15 8.35 28.56
C ASN A 61 -2.98 6.89 29.03
N ILE A 62 -1.73 6.39 29.01
CA ILE A 62 -1.37 5.11 29.61
C ILE A 62 -1.42 5.28 31.13
N SER A 63 -2.63 5.16 31.67
CA SER A 63 -2.82 4.78 33.05
C SER A 63 -3.91 3.71 33.11
N SER A 64 -3.53 2.55 33.65
CA SER A 64 -4.36 1.37 33.90
C SER A 64 -4.79 0.57 32.66
N GLN A 65 -4.13 -0.57 32.42
CA GLN A 65 -4.75 -1.88 32.60
C GLN A 65 -3.79 -2.99 32.17
N ASN A 66 -2.95 -3.39 33.12
CA ASN A 66 -2.45 -4.75 33.21
C ASN A 66 -3.64 -5.72 33.14
N LYS A 67 -3.77 -6.54 32.08
CA LYS A 67 -4.46 -7.84 32.17
C LYS A 67 -4.03 -8.81 31.07
N ARG A 68 -3.18 -9.76 31.51
CA ARG A 68 -2.97 -11.13 31.01
C ARG A 68 -2.67 -11.33 29.51
N ALA A 69 -1.38 -11.55 29.24
CA ALA A 69 -0.95 -12.39 28.13
C ALA A 69 -1.46 -13.83 28.34
N SER A 70 -2.51 -14.21 27.62
CA SER A 70 -2.87 -15.61 27.44
C SER A 70 -1.99 -16.19 26.33
N LYS A 71 -1.19 -17.18 26.74
CA LYS A 71 -0.38 -18.12 25.97
C LYS A 71 -1.01 -18.45 24.60
N VAL A 72 -0.36 -18.04 23.52
CA VAL A 72 -0.69 -18.48 22.16
C VAL A 72 0.12 -19.75 21.89
N GLU A 73 -0.57 -20.87 21.72
CA GLU A 73 0.03 -22.13 21.27
C GLU A 73 0.40 -21.99 19.79
N VAL A 74 1.69 -22.21 19.48
CA VAL A 74 2.19 -22.32 18.11
C VAL A 74 1.72 -23.66 17.57
N VAL A 75 0.80 -23.64 16.61
CA VAL A 75 0.46 -24.83 15.81
C VAL A 75 1.14 -24.68 14.46
N ASP A 76 2.14 -25.53 14.22
CA ASP A 76 2.79 -25.73 12.94
C ASP A 76 1.76 -26.19 11.90
N SER A 77 1.67 -25.48 10.78
CA SER A 77 1.00 -25.96 9.57
C SER A 77 1.71 -25.40 8.34
N VAL A 78 2.67 -26.21 7.90
CA VAL A 78 3.31 -26.23 6.59
C VAL A 78 2.27 -26.12 5.46
N GLY A 79 2.52 -25.25 4.46
CA GLY A 79 1.71 -25.21 3.25
C GLY A 79 2.01 -24.03 2.33
N CYS A 80 3.06 -24.17 1.52
CA CYS A 80 3.41 -23.27 0.42
C CYS A 80 2.33 -23.31 -0.68
N CYS A 81 1.85 -22.15 -1.15
CA CYS A 81 1.07 -22.05 -2.39
C CYS A 81 1.72 -21.03 -3.33
N ARG A 82 2.30 -21.55 -4.42
CA ARG A 82 2.61 -20.82 -5.66
C ARG A 82 1.34 -20.69 -6.50
N PHE A 83 1.11 -19.52 -7.07
CA PHE A 83 0.51 -19.33 -8.41
C PHE A 83 1.22 -18.15 -9.09
#